data_AF-A0A1H7IT38-F1
#
_entry.id   AF-A0A1H7IT38-F1
#
_cell.length_a   1.000
_cell.length_b   1.000
_cell.length_c   1.000
_cell.angle_alpha   90.00
_cell.angle_beta   90.00
_cell.angle_gamma   90.00
#
_symmetry.space_group_name_H-M   'P 1'
#
loop_
_entity.id
_entity.type
_entity.pdbx_description
1 polymer ?
#
loop_
_entity_poly.entity_id
_entity_poly.type
_entity_poly.pdbx_seq_one_letter_code
_entity_poly.pdbx_strand_id
1 'polypeptide(L)'
;MKNTLGYRIFFRYLENIWNAEEHDWLGGMLGGMSLGSPADLAYADYWDKAIEKISEPDDPYQIGIQFLKDYLAIGYIDEIGQILTDMENNARLDLWEKAVYDVSHDLDDPDMHIVSEDKP
;
A
#
# COMPACT_ATOMS: atom_id res chain seq x y z
N MET A 1 -5.15 11.65 -11.54
CA MET A 1 -4.55 10.73 -10.55
C MET A 1 -4.45 9.36 -11.18
N LYS A 2 -3.23 8.91 -11.53
CA LYS A 2 -3.04 7.58 -12.13
C LYS A 2 -3.12 6.53 -11.02
N ASN A 3 -4.09 5.62 -11.12
CA ASN A 3 -4.27 4.40 -10.32
C ASN A 3 -4.54 4.50 -8.79
N THR A 4 -5.24 5.53 -8.32
CA THR A 4 -5.75 5.63 -6.93
C THR A 4 -6.47 4.37 -6.46
N LEU A 5 -7.27 3.76 -7.34
CA LEU A 5 -8.00 2.52 -7.04
C LEU A 5 -7.05 1.35 -6.74
N GLY A 6 -5.96 1.19 -7.49
CA GLY A 6 -5.02 0.11 -7.28
C GLY A 6 -4.28 0.23 -5.94
N TYR A 7 -3.95 1.46 -5.55
CA TYR A 7 -3.42 1.74 -4.23
C TYR A 7 -4.44 1.46 -3.12
N ARG A 8 -5.72 1.87 -3.28
CA ARG A 8 -6.78 1.55 -2.30
C ARG A 8 -6.86 0.06 -2.04
N ILE A 9 -6.86 -0.73 -3.13
CA ILE A 9 -6.90 -2.19 -3.04
C ILE A 9 -5.64 -2.72 -2.34
N PHE A 10 -4.46 -2.23 -2.68
CA PHE A 10 -3.21 -2.66 -2.06
C PHE A 10 -3.15 -2.32 -0.56
N PHE A 11 -3.49 -1.11 -0.15
CA PHE A 11 -3.51 -0.75 1.27
C PHE A 11 -4.55 -1.55 2.04
N ARG A 12 -5.74 -1.73 1.46
CA ARG A 12 -6.75 -2.58 2.07
C ARG A 12 -6.33 -4.04 2.19
N TYR A 13 -5.52 -4.53 1.25
CA TYR A 13 -4.91 -5.86 1.35
C TYR A 13 -3.93 -5.95 2.53
N LEU A 14 -3.08 -4.94 2.74
CA LEU A 14 -2.19 -4.88 3.90
C LEU A 14 -2.99 -4.80 5.22
N GLU A 15 -4.07 -4.03 5.27
CA GLU A 15 -4.98 -4.01 6.42
C GLU A 15 -5.62 -5.37 6.69
N ASN A 16 -6.04 -6.09 5.64
CA ASN A 16 -6.60 -7.43 5.78
C ASN A 16 -5.56 -8.42 6.35
N ILE A 17 -4.28 -8.32 5.94
CA ILE A 17 -3.20 -9.11 6.53
C ILE A 17 -3.00 -8.76 7.99
N TRP A 18 -2.94 -7.46 8.32
CA TRP A 18 -2.79 -7.01 9.70
C TRP A 18 -3.94 -7.47 10.59
N ASN A 19 -5.18 -7.37 10.13
CA ASN A 19 -6.35 -7.84 10.86
C ASN A 19 -6.37 -9.37 11.05
N ALA A 20 -5.73 -10.13 10.15
CA ALA A 20 -5.66 -11.58 10.23
C ALA A 20 -4.53 -12.08 11.13
N GLU A 21 -3.41 -11.34 11.20
CA GLU A 21 -2.16 -11.82 11.81
C GLU A 21 -1.62 -10.94 12.95
N GLU A 22 -2.18 -9.73 13.13
CA GLU A 22 -1.82 -8.76 14.17
C GLU A 22 -0.32 -8.42 14.25
N HIS A 23 0.35 -8.35 13.09
CA HIS A 23 1.76 -7.96 13.04
C HIS A 23 1.96 -6.48 13.44
N ASP A 24 2.55 -6.23 14.60
CA ASP A 24 2.83 -4.88 15.12
C ASP A 24 3.60 -4.00 14.13
N TRP A 25 4.53 -4.58 13.38
CA TRP A 25 5.31 -3.86 12.36
C TRP A 25 4.45 -3.42 11.17
N LEU A 26 3.46 -4.23 10.79
CA LEU A 26 2.52 -3.92 9.71
C LEU A 26 1.50 -2.88 10.19
N GLY A 27 1.08 -2.95 11.45
CA GLY A 27 0.30 -1.88 12.09
C GLY A 27 1.07 -0.56 12.15
N GLY A 28 2.38 -0.58 12.39
CA GLY A 28 3.26 0.59 12.33
C GLY A 28 3.42 1.15 10.92
N MET A 29 3.57 0.29 9.91
CA MET A 29 3.60 0.65 8.49
C MET A 29 2.27 1.28 8.06
N LEU A 30 1.15 0.61 8.35
CA LEU A 30 -0.20 1.09 8.09
C LEU A 30 -0.51 2.37 8.86
N GLY A 31 -0.06 2.50 10.12
CA GLY A 31 -0.20 3.72 10.91
C GLY A 31 0.64 4.89 10.39
N GLY A 32 1.77 4.61 9.73
CA GLY A 32 2.51 5.61 8.95
C GLY A 32 1.82 6.01 7.64
N MET A 33 0.86 5.20 7.18
CA MET A 33 0.11 5.34 5.92
C MET A 33 -1.36 5.77 6.15
N SER A 34 -1.86 5.71 7.39
CA SER A 34 -3.23 6.00 7.84
C SER A 34 -3.32 7.35 8.57
N LEU A 35 -4.50 7.99 8.50
CA LEU A 35 -4.75 9.43 8.52
C LEU A 35 -4.73 10.14 9.88
N GLY A 36 -4.11 11.34 9.87
CA GLY A 36 -4.32 12.42 10.84
C GLY A 36 -3.08 13.31 10.97
N SER A 37 -1.92 12.69 10.84
CA SER A 37 -0.60 13.33 10.74
C SER A 37 0.34 12.25 10.21
N PRO A 38 1.20 12.51 9.22
CA PRO A 38 2.28 11.58 8.93
C PRO A 38 3.03 11.34 10.24
N ALA A 39 3.20 10.07 10.62
CA ALA A 39 3.98 9.71 11.80
C ALA A 39 5.42 10.27 11.69
N ASP A 40 5.87 10.55 10.46
CA ASP A 40 7.01 11.41 10.20
C ASP A 40 6.87 12.12 8.83
N LEU A 41 6.75 13.45 8.84
CA LEU A 41 6.78 14.30 7.64
C LEU A 41 8.07 14.10 6.82
N ALA A 42 9.12 13.54 7.41
CA ALA A 42 10.40 13.31 6.75
C ALA A 42 10.33 12.28 5.60
N TYR A 43 9.32 11.40 5.59
CA TYR A 43 9.23 10.34 4.58
C TYR A 43 8.28 10.65 3.42
N ALA A 44 7.46 11.71 3.51
CA ALA A 44 6.50 12.12 2.48
C ALA A 44 7.13 12.21 1.07
N ASP A 45 8.30 12.84 0.95
CA ASP A 45 9.00 13.06 -0.32
C ASP A 45 9.52 11.77 -1.00
N TYR A 46 9.72 10.69 -0.25
CA TYR A 46 10.14 9.41 -0.82
C TYR A 46 8.95 8.68 -1.46
N TRP A 47 7.75 8.95 -0.96
CA TRP A 47 6.50 8.34 -1.42
C TRP A 47 5.99 8.96 -2.71
N ASP A 48 6.01 10.28 -2.81
CA ASP A 48 5.65 10.98 -4.06
C ASP A 48 6.53 10.51 -5.22
N LYS A 49 7.83 10.32 -4.96
CA LYS A 49 8.80 9.81 -5.94
C LYS A 49 8.59 8.34 -6.32
N ALA A 50 8.02 7.52 -5.43
CA ALA A 50 7.68 6.13 -5.75
C ALA A 50 6.43 6.08 -6.65
N ILE A 51 5.42 6.89 -6.33
CA ILE A 51 4.18 7.00 -7.10
C ILE A 51 4.43 7.58 -8.51
N GLU A 52 5.30 8.59 -8.65
CA GLU A 52 5.62 9.23 -9.94
C GLU A 52 6.37 8.32 -10.93
N LYS A 53 7.08 7.29 -10.43
CA LYS A 53 7.92 6.42 -11.26
C LYS A 53 7.16 5.29 -11.95
N ILE A 54 5.90 5.05 -11.58
CA ILE A 54 5.16 3.91 -12.10
C ILE A 54 4.56 4.23 -13.47
N SER A 55 5.16 3.64 -14.50
CA SER A 55 4.52 3.50 -15.82
C SER A 55 3.36 2.53 -15.67
N GLU A 56 2.14 3.03 -15.89
CA GLU A 56 0.87 2.29 -15.90
C GLU A 56 1.00 0.77 -16.05
N PRO A 57 0.77 -0.02 -14.99
CA PRO A 57 0.19 -1.33 -15.12
C PRO A 57 -1.33 -1.18 -15.02
N ASP A 58 -2.07 -1.84 -15.91
CA ASP A 58 -3.53 -2.00 -15.82
C ASP A 58 -3.94 -2.89 -14.63
N ASP A 59 -2.98 -3.50 -13.91
CA ASP A 59 -3.21 -4.45 -12.83
C ASP A 59 -2.85 -3.87 -11.44
N PRO A 60 -3.85 -3.60 -10.58
CA PRO A 60 -3.67 -3.25 -9.17
C PRO A 60 -2.71 -4.16 -8.38
N TYR A 61 -2.65 -5.45 -8.71
CA TYR A 61 -1.78 -6.39 -8.01
C TYR A 61 -0.30 -6.10 -8.29
N GLN A 62 0.04 -5.80 -9.55
CA GLN A 62 1.40 -5.43 -9.94
C GLN A 62 1.84 -4.10 -9.35
N ILE A 63 0.91 -3.17 -9.10
CA ILE A 63 1.19 -1.91 -8.40
C ILE A 63 1.67 -2.19 -6.98
N GLY A 64 0.99 -3.07 -6.25
CA GLY A 64 1.40 -3.48 -4.92
C GLY A 64 2.78 -4.15 -4.90
N ILE A 65 3.04 -5.06 -5.84
CA ILE A 65 4.36 -5.71 -5.99
C ILE A 65 5.46 -4.67 -6.26
N GLN A 66 5.22 -3.74 -7.18
CA GLN A 66 6.21 -2.72 -7.53
C GLN A 66 6.48 -1.77 -6.34
N PHE A 67 5.43 -1.36 -5.62
CA PHE A 67 5.56 -0.55 -4.43
C PHE A 67 6.45 -1.23 -3.37
N LEU A 68 6.21 -2.50 -3.10
CA LEU A 68 7.00 -3.27 -2.12
C LEU A 68 8.48 -3.39 -2.53
N LYS A 69 8.75 -3.58 -3.83
CA LYS A 69 10.13 -3.61 -4.37
C LYS A 69 10.84 -2.27 -4.17
N ASP A 70 10.17 -1.18 -4.50
CA ASP A 70 10.73 0.16 -4.34
C ASP A 70 10.94 0.50 -2.86
N TYR A 71 10.04 0.06 -1.99
CA TYR A 71 10.15 0.26 -0.54
C TYR A 71 11.32 -0.51 0.08
N LEU A 72 11.50 -1.78 -0.30
CA LEU A 72 12.66 -2.58 0.14
C LEU A 72 13.99 -1.98 -0.34
N ALA A 73 14.04 -1.40 -1.54
CA ALA A 73 15.24 -0.76 -2.07
C ALA A 73 15.69 0.48 -1.25
N ILE A 74 14.78 1.08 -0.46
CA ILE A 74 15.08 2.21 0.43
C ILE A 74 15.61 1.74 1.80
N GLY A 75 15.57 0.44 2.09
CA GLY A 75 16.21 -0.17 3.25
C GLY A 75 15.28 -0.44 4.44
N TYR A 76 13.98 -0.64 4.19
CA TYR A 76 13.02 -1.04 5.23
C TYR A 76 12.90 -2.57 5.37
N ILE A 77 12.98 -3.04 6.62
CA ILE A 77 12.43 -4.27 7.26
C ILE A 77 12.32 -5.55 6.38
N ASP A 78 13.04 -6.62 6.75
CA ASP A 78 13.04 -7.94 6.09
C ASP A 78 11.64 -8.58 5.98
N GLU A 79 10.77 -8.30 6.95
CA GLU A 79 9.40 -8.81 7.05
C GLU A 79 8.49 -8.31 5.90
N ILE A 80 8.81 -7.16 5.29
CA ILE A 80 8.14 -6.69 4.06
C ILE A 80 8.53 -7.55 2.86
N GLY A 81 9.74 -8.10 2.88
CA GLY A 81 10.19 -9.11 1.93
C GLY A 81 9.29 -10.35 1.92
N GLN A 82 8.70 -10.71 3.07
CA GLN A 82 7.75 -11.81 3.15
C GLN A 82 6.43 -11.46 2.44
N ILE A 83 5.89 -10.26 2.64
CA ILE A 83 4.67 -9.82 1.91
C ILE A 83 4.93 -9.76 0.40
N LEU A 84 6.08 -9.23 -0.01
CA LEU A 84 6.47 -9.23 -1.43
C LEU A 84 6.55 -10.65 -1.98
N THR A 85 7.23 -11.55 -1.28
CA THR A 85 7.35 -12.96 -1.68
C THR A 85 5.98 -13.62 -1.78
N ASP A 86 5.08 -13.36 -0.83
CA ASP A 86 3.72 -13.87 -0.84
C ASP A 86 2.96 -13.37 -2.06
N MET A 87 3.05 -12.07 -2.39
CA MET A 87 2.41 -11.53 -3.58
C MET A 87 3.00 -12.09 -4.89
N GLU A 88 4.33 -12.20 -5.00
CA GLU A 88 4.97 -12.78 -6.20
C GLU A 88 4.60 -14.24 -6.42
N ASN A 89 4.28 -14.97 -5.35
CA ASN A 89 3.84 -16.37 -5.41
C ASN A 89 2.32 -16.53 -5.47
N ASN A 90 1.54 -15.45 -5.54
CA ASN A 90 0.07 -15.47 -5.46
C ASN A 90 -0.43 -16.21 -4.21
N ALA A 91 0.23 -15.99 -3.07
CA ALA A 91 -0.27 -16.43 -1.77
C ALA A 91 -1.34 -15.46 -1.24
N ARG A 92 -2.19 -15.93 -0.33
CA ARG A 92 -3.21 -15.10 0.36
C ARG A 92 -4.15 -14.35 -0.58
N LEU A 93 -4.45 -14.94 -1.76
CA LEU A 93 -5.33 -14.33 -2.75
C LEU A 93 -6.73 -14.06 -2.21
N ASP A 94 -7.19 -14.82 -1.22
CA ASP A 94 -8.45 -14.59 -0.52
C ASP A 94 -8.49 -13.21 0.18
N LEU A 95 -7.38 -12.79 0.78
CA LEU A 95 -7.26 -11.45 1.40
C LEU A 95 -7.21 -10.34 0.34
N TRP A 96 -6.64 -10.64 -0.83
CA TRP A 96 -6.61 -9.72 -1.97
C TRP A 96 -8.00 -9.57 -2.60
N GLU A 97 -8.69 -10.68 -2.88
CA GLU A 97 -10.07 -10.68 -3.38
C GLU A 97 -11.00 -9.95 -2.43
N LYS A 98 -10.83 -10.13 -1.12
CA LYS A 98 -11.53 -9.34 -0.10
C LYS A 98 -11.21 -7.85 -0.21
N ALA A 99 -9.95 -7.47 -0.44
CA ALA A 99 -9.59 -6.07 -0.60
C ALA A 99 -10.22 -5.45 -1.86
N VAL A 100 -10.24 -6.17 -2.98
CA VAL A 100 -10.95 -5.76 -4.20
C VAL A 100 -12.44 -5.60 -3.93
N TYR A 101 -13.05 -6.56 -3.22
CA TYR A 101 -14.46 -6.49 -2.83
C TYR A 101 -14.74 -5.27 -1.95
N ASP A 102 -13.96 -5.07 -0.88
CA ASP A 102 -14.15 -3.98 0.06
C ASP A 102 -14.07 -2.62 -0.66
N VAL A 103 -13.04 -2.41 -1.48
CA VAL A 103 -12.86 -1.15 -2.22
C VAL A 103 -13.95 -0.91 -3.26
N SER A 104 -14.42 -1.96 -3.94
CA SER A 104 -15.51 -1.84 -4.92
C SER A 104 -16.89 -1.59 -4.29
N HIS A 105 -17.01 -1.76 -2.97
CA HIS A 105 -18.23 -1.53 -2.19
C HIS A 105 -18.06 -0.38 -1.16
N ASP A 106 -16.97 0.39 -1.24
CA ASP A 106 -16.63 1.47 -0.30
C ASP A 106 -16.67 1.03 1.18
N LEU A 107 -16.17 -0.18 1.45
CA LEU A 107 -15.98 -0.78 2.78
C LEU A 107 -14.52 -0.65 3.28
N ASP A 108 -13.64 -0.10 2.44
CA ASP A 108 -12.33 0.40 2.82
C ASP A 108 -12.43 1.82 3.39
N ASP A 109 -11.34 2.32 3.97
CA ASP A 109 -11.23 3.75 4.28
C ASP A 109 -10.86 4.50 2.97
N PRO A 110 -11.79 5.28 2.38
CA PRO A 110 -11.57 5.89 1.08
C PRO A 110 -10.58 7.06 1.14
N ASP A 111 -10.35 7.63 2.32
CA ASP A 111 -9.49 8.79 2.51
C ASP A 111 -8.03 8.32 2.64
N MET A 112 -7.43 7.93 1.52
CA MET A 112 -5.97 7.84 1.48
C MET A 112 -5.41 9.23 1.22
N HIS A 113 -4.55 9.75 2.09
CA HIS A 113 -3.70 10.89 1.75
C HIS A 113 -2.65 10.46 0.71
N ILE A 114 -3.09 10.21 -0.52
CA ILE A 114 -2.25 10.35 -1.71
C ILE A 114 -2.26 11.84 -1.96
N VAL A 115 -1.23 12.54 -1.49
CA VAL A 115 -1.17 14.00 -1.63
C VAL A 115 -1.08 14.30 -3.13
N SER A 116 -2.22 14.56 -3.77
CA SER A 116 -2.21 15.22 -5.06
C SER A 116 -1.64 16.60 -4.83
N GLU A 117 -0.66 16.97 -5.66
CA GLU A 117 -0.14 18.32 -5.75
C GLU A 117 -1.27 19.34 -5.65
N ASP A 118 -1.32 20.03 -4.51
CA ASP A 118 -1.79 21.40 -4.47
C ASP A 118 -0.84 22.11 -3.52
N LYS A 119 0.23 22.67 -4.10
CA LYS A 119 0.92 23.79 -3.49
C LYS A 119 0.56 25.08 -4.26
N PRO A 120 0.33 26.19 -3.53
CA PRO A 120 -0.01 27.49 -4.09
C PRO A 120 1.10 28.12 -4.94
#